data_AF-A0A1S3T2M2-F1
#
_entry.id   AF-A0A1S3T2M2-F1
#
_cell.length_a   1.000
_cell.length_b   1.000
_cell.length_c   1.000
_cell.angle_alpha   90.00
_cell.angle_beta   90.00
_cell.angle_gamma   90.00
#
_symmetry.space_group_name_H-M   'P 1'
#
loop_
_entity.id
_entity.type
_entity.pdbx_description
1 polymer ?
#
loop_
_entity_poly.entity_id
_entity_poly.type
_entity_poly.pdbx_seq_one_letter_code
_entity_poly.pdbx_strand_id
1 'polypeptide(L)'
;MKFVTRVHTSGLSCLLSHSLQGKVIEPLKDFHKDEVRALGRELGLPEDIVCRHPFPGPGLAIRVICADEPYICKDFAETNNILKIITDFSAMVKKPHTLLQRVKSCISDEEEEKLLQITSLHSLNAFLLPIKTVGVQGDCRSYSYVCGVTSKEAPHWESLMFLARLIPRMCHTINRVVYVFGSHVKEPPTDITPTFLTTGVLSTLRQADFVAHSILRETGYSGKISQMPVILTPLHFDRDSSQRQPSCRRSVVVRTFITSDFMTGIPATPGNHIPEEVVLKMVNEIKKIPGISRVMFDLTSKPPGTTEWE
;
A
#
# COMPACT_ATOMS: atom_id res chain seq x y z
N MET A 1 22.80 -1.89 -1.64
CA MET A 1 24.15 -1.66 -2.21
C MET A 1 24.96 -2.94 -2.44
N LYS A 2 24.89 -3.97 -1.56
CA LYS A 2 25.64 -5.25 -1.67
C LYS A 2 25.63 -5.95 -3.05
N PHE A 3 24.54 -5.86 -3.82
CA PHE A 3 24.41 -6.60 -5.08
C PHE A 3 24.98 -5.88 -6.31
N VAL A 4 24.93 -4.55 -6.36
CA VAL A 4 25.23 -3.82 -7.62
C VAL A 4 26.71 -3.91 -7.98
N THR A 5 27.60 -3.90 -6.98
CA THR A 5 29.06 -4.00 -7.20
C THR A 5 29.55 -5.44 -7.44
N ARG A 6 28.72 -6.45 -7.16
CA ARG A 6 29.06 -7.88 -7.32
C ARG A 6 28.47 -8.51 -8.58
N VAL A 7 27.66 -7.78 -9.34
CA VAL A 7 27.05 -8.23 -10.60
C VAL A 7 27.84 -7.66 -11.77
N HIS A 8 28.12 -8.50 -12.78
CA HIS A 8 28.73 -8.05 -14.03
C HIS A 8 27.81 -7.04 -14.70
N THR A 9 28.24 -5.78 -14.73
CA THR A 9 27.51 -4.69 -15.37
C THR A 9 28.37 -4.13 -16.48
N SER A 10 27.83 -4.04 -17.70
CA SER A 10 28.55 -3.46 -18.83
C SER A 10 28.90 -1.99 -18.53
N GLY A 11 30.15 -1.60 -18.81
CA GLY A 11 30.64 -0.23 -18.59
C GLY A 11 31.26 0.07 -17.22
N LEU A 12 31.37 -0.91 -16.31
CA LEU A 12 31.92 -0.73 -14.95
C LEU A 12 33.19 -1.58 -14.68
N SER A 13 34.14 -1.57 -15.63
CA SER A 13 35.37 -2.38 -15.56
C SER A 13 36.23 -2.14 -14.31
N CYS A 14 36.31 -0.90 -13.83
CA CYS A 14 37.09 -0.54 -12.63
C CYS A 14 36.51 -1.12 -11.33
N LEU A 15 35.20 -1.05 -11.13
CA LEU A 15 34.55 -1.61 -9.92
C LEU A 15 34.62 -3.13 -9.90
N LEU A 16 34.47 -3.76 -11.07
CA LEU A 16 34.63 -5.20 -11.20
C LEU A 16 36.06 -5.64 -10.85
N SER A 17 37.07 -4.89 -11.34
CA SER A 17 38.47 -5.13 -11.01
C SER A 17 38.74 -5.02 -9.51
N HIS A 18 38.22 -4.00 -8.83
CA HIS A 18 38.36 -3.86 -7.38
C HIS A 18 37.67 -4.98 -6.60
N SER A 19 36.50 -5.46 -7.05
CA SER A 19 35.83 -6.61 -6.44
C SER A 19 36.65 -7.89 -6.62
N LEU A 20 37.19 -8.14 -7.82
CA LEU A 20 38.01 -9.31 -8.12
C LEU A 20 39.35 -9.30 -7.37
N GLN A 21 39.89 -8.12 -7.10
CA GLN A 21 41.12 -7.92 -6.31
C GLN A 21 40.89 -7.94 -4.80
N GLY A 22 39.67 -8.23 -4.32
CA GLY A 22 39.37 -8.29 -2.88
C GLY A 22 39.47 -6.94 -2.16
N LYS A 23 39.38 -5.81 -2.87
CA LYS A 23 39.50 -4.45 -2.31
C LYS A 23 38.20 -3.93 -1.68
N VAL A 24 37.11 -4.67 -1.77
CA VAL A 24 35.81 -4.30 -1.18
C VAL A 24 35.76 -4.78 0.27
N ILE A 25 35.80 -3.83 1.20
CA ILE A 25 35.67 -4.08 2.64
C ILE A 25 34.24 -3.82 3.12
N GLU A 26 33.75 -4.66 4.05
CA GLU A 26 32.44 -4.52 4.68
C GLU A 26 32.62 -4.39 6.21
N PRO A 27 32.92 -3.18 6.74
CA PRO A 27 33.29 -3.00 8.14
C PRO A 27 32.21 -3.43 9.15
N LEU A 28 30.95 -3.41 8.72
CA LEU A 28 29.79 -3.74 9.54
C LEU A 28 29.30 -5.18 9.35
N LYS A 29 30.07 -6.05 8.67
CA LYS A 29 29.63 -7.41 8.34
C LYS A 29 29.39 -8.30 9.57
N ASP A 30 30.12 -8.04 10.65
CA ASP A 30 30.12 -8.83 11.88
C ASP A 30 29.16 -8.26 12.95
N PHE A 31 28.39 -7.22 12.60
CA PHE A 31 27.45 -6.56 13.51
C PHE A 31 25.99 -6.84 13.12
N HIS A 32 25.15 -7.04 14.13
CA HIS A 32 23.70 -7.03 14.01
C HIS A 32 23.13 -5.61 13.94
N LYS A 33 21.86 -5.47 13.53
CA LYS A 33 21.26 -4.15 13.21
C LYS A 33 21.12 -3.23 14.43
N ASP A 34 20.83 -3.81 15.59
CA ASP A 34 20.81 -3.14 16.89
C ASP A 34 22.21 -2.70 17.33
N GLU A 35 23.22 -3.53 17.11
CA GLU A 35 24.63 -3.19 17.39
C GLU A 35 25.13 -2.06 16.50
N VAL A 36 24.78 -2.06 15.20
CA VAL A 36 25.09 -0.95 14.27
C VAL A 36 24.50 0.36 14.78
N ARG A 37 23.31 0.33 15.41
CA ARG A 37 22.71 1.53 16.00
C ARG A 37 23.45 1.98 17.26
N ALA A 38 23.82 1.05 18.14
CA ALA A 38 24.62 1.36 19.32
C ALA A 38 25.97 2.00 18.92
N LEU A 39 26.67 1.40 17.96
CA LEU A 39 27.91 1.92 17.40
C LEU A 39 27.73 3.33 16.82
N GLY A 40 26.63 3.57 16.11
CA GLY A 40 26.31 4.92 15.59
C GLY A 40 26.22 5.98 16.68
N ARG A 41 25.65 5.65 17.84
CA ARG A 41 25.57 6.57 18.99
C ARG A 41 26.93 6.81 19.62
N GLU A 42 27.75 5.77 19.76
CA GLU A 42 29.12 5.88 20.28
C GLU A 42 30.00 6.76 19.38
N LEU A 43 29.78 6.72 18.06
CA LEU A 43 30.43 7.59 17.08
C LEU A 43 29.89 9.03 17.05
N GLY A 44 28.91 9.36 17.89
CA GLY A 44 28.31 10.70 17.98
C GLY A 44 27.33 11.03 16.85
N LEU A 45 26.77 10.03 16.15
CA LEU A 45 25.74 10.27 15.14
C LEU A 45 24.42 10.71 15.81
N PRO A 46 23.70 11.68 15.22
CA PRO A 46 22.38 12.08 15.68
C PRO A 46 21.37 10.92 15.75
N GLU A 47 20.54 10.89 16.81
CA GLU A 47 19.58 9.80 17.05
C GLU A 47 18.56 9.66 15.91
N ASP A 48 18.16 10.76 15.27
CA ASP A 48 17.24 10.78 14.14
C ASP A 48 17.83 10.15 12.87
N ILE A 49 19.16 10.15 12.73
CA ILE A 49 19.87 9.46 11.64
C ILE A 49 19.97 7.96 11.96
N VAL A 50 20.36 7.62 13.19
CA VAL A 50 20.56 6.22 13.62
C VAL A 50 19.25 5.43 13.63
N CYS A 51 18.15 6.06 14.04
CA CYS A 51 16.83 5.44 14.13
C CYS A 51 15.98 5.61 12.87
N ARG A 52 16.54 6.13 11.77
CA ARG A 52 15.81 6.32 10.52
C ARG A 52 15.28 4.99 9.97
N HIS A 53 14.06 5.01 9.43
CA HIS A 53 13.51 3.88 8.69
C HIS A 53 14.38 3.52 7.49
N PRO A 54 14.45 2.23 7.10
CA PRO A 54 15.11 1.85 5.87
C PRO A 54 14.47 2.56 4.67
N PHE A 55 15.31 3.04 3.76
CA PHE A 55 14.88 3.68 2.53
C PHE A 55 15.48 2.90 1.34
N PRO A 56 14.67 2.49 0.35
CA PRO A 56 15.13 1.63 -0.73
C PRO A 56 16.16 2.35 -1.63
N GLY A 57 17.06 1.59 -2.24
CA GLY A 57 18.09 2.14 -3.15
C GLY A 57 17.49 2.96 -4.32
N PRO A 58 16.47 2.45 -5.04
CA PRO A 58 15.74 3.22 -6.06
C PRO A 58 14.92 4.40 -5.51
N GLY A 59 14.80 4.53 -4.20
CA GLY A 59 14.10 5.62 -3.52
C GLY A 59 12.64 5.76 -3.95
N LEU A 60 12.24 6.98 -4.29
CA LEU A 60 10.86 7.30 -4.67
C LEU A 60 10.45 6.74 -6.04
N ALA A 61 11.38 6.23 -6.84
CA ALA A 61 11.08 5.69 -8.17
C ALA A 61 10.13 4.48 -8.10
N ILE A 62 10.19 3.71 -7.01
CA ILE A 62 9.30 2.55 -6.74
C ILE A 62 8.12 2.90 -5.81
N ARG A 63 7.85 4.19 -5.66
CA ARG A 63 6.75 4.74 -4.86
C ARG A 63 5.84 5.64 -5.71
N VAL A 64 6.02 5.62 -7.03
CA VAL A 64 5.14 6.29 -7.99
C VAL A 64 4.65 5.21 -8.93
N ILE A 65 3.36 4.88 -8.85
CA ILE A 65 2.73 3.99 -9.82
C ILE A 65 2.68 4.73 -11.15
N CYS A 66 3.61 4.37 -12.04
CA CYS A 66 3.67 4.94 -13.38
C CYS A 66 2.75 4.15 -14.30
N ALA A 67 1.91 4.85 -15.06
CA ALA A 67 0.99 4.24 -16.00
C ALA A 67 0.56 5.26 -17.06
N ASP A 68 0.40 4.78 -18.29
CA ASP A 68 -0.11 5.53 -19.44
C ASP A 68 -1.56 5.12 -19.77
N GLU A 69 -1.86 3.83 -19.60
CA GLU A 69 -3.18 3.24 -19.81
C GLU A 69 -3.72 2.58 -18.52
N PRO A 70 -5.05 2.55 -18.32
CA PRO A 70 -5.66 1.87 -17.17
C PRO A 70 -5.41 0.36 -17.25
N TYR A 71 -5.09 -0.25 -16.11
CA TYR A 71 -4.93 -1.70 -16.03
C TYR A 71 -6.29 -2.39 -15.86
N ILE A 72 -6.82 -2.91 -16.96
CA ILE A 72 -8.10 -3.61 -17.02
C ILE A 72 -7.91 -4.87 -17.87
N CYS A 73 -8.00 -6.05 -17.24
CA CYS A 73 -8.00 -7.33 -17.94
C CYS A 73 -9.44 -7.90 -18.03
N LYS A 74 -9.58 -9.05 -18.71
CA LYS A 74 -10.88 -9.69 -18.97
C LYS A 74 -11.68 -10.02 -17.70
N ASP A 75 -10.99 -10.26 -16.59
CA ASP A 75 -11.54 -10.62 -15.28
C ASP A 75 -11.99 -9.40 -14.44
N PHE A 76 -11.76 -8.17 -14.90
CA PHE A 76 -12.02 -6.96 -14.14
C PHE A 76 -13.50 -6.82 -13.74
N ALA A 77 -14.43 -7.05 -14.67
CA ALA A 77 -15.86 -6.94 -14.39
C ALA A 77 -16.35 -8.06 -13.46
N GLU A 78 -15.90 -9.30 -13.68
CA GLU A 78 -16.25 -10.44 -12.82
C GLU A 78 -15.75 -10.22 -11.38
N THR A 79 -14.51 -9.76 -11.23
CA THR A 79 -13.91 -9.51 -9.92
C THR A 79 -14.64 -8.40 -9.17
N ASN A 80 -15.03 -7.30 -9.84
CA ASN A 80 -15.85 -6.26 -9.23
C ASN A 80 -17.23 -6.77 -8.78
N ASN A 81 -17.85 -7.69 -9.52
CA ASN A 81 -19.11 -8.30 -9.09
C ASN A 81 -18.92 -9.14 -7.82
N ILE A 82 -17.81 -9.88 -7.71
CA ILE A 82 -17.48 -10.63 -6.49
C ILE A 82 -17.26 -9.68 -5.30
N LEU A 83 -16.49 -8.59 -5.51
CA LEU A 83 -16.26 -7.58 -4.46
C LEU A 83 -17.57 -6.95 -3.97
N LYS A 84 -18.48 -6.63 -4.88
CA LYS A 84 -19.82 -6.10 -4.54
C LYS A 84 -20.61 -7.07 -3.66
N ILE A 85 -20.56 -8.38 -3.97
CA ILE A 85 -21.22 -9.41 -3.17
C ILE A 85 -20.58 -9.50 -1.78
N ILE A 86 -19.25 -9.41 -1.68
CA ILE A 86 -18.54 -9.45 -0.39
C ILE A 86 -18.94 -8.25 0.49
N THR A 87 -19.04 -7.04 -0.06
CA THR A 87 -19.38 -5.85 0.73
C THR A 87 -20.87 -5.68 1.02
N ASP A 88 -21.74 -6.31 0.24
CA ASP A 88 -23.20 -6.29 0.42
C ASP A 88 -23.75 -7.67 0.86
N PHE A 89 -22.90 -8.45 1.54
CA PHE A 89 -23.17 -9.87 1.81
C PHE A 89 -24.47 -10.10 2.59
N SER A 90 -24.74 -9.31 3.64
CA SER A 90 -25.97 -9.39 4.45
C SER A 90 -27.26 -9.19 3.64
N ALA A 91 -27.23 -8.35 2.60
CA ALA A 91 -28.37 -8.14 1.72
C ALA A 91 -28.42 -9.21 0.62
N MET A 92 -27.27 -9.63 0.10
CA MET A 92 -27.17 -10.64 -0.96
C MET A 92 -27.58 -12.03 -0.48
N VAL A 93 -27.33 -12.41 0.77
CA VAL A 93 -27.78 -13.71 1.32
C VAL A 93 -29.30 -13.86 1.28
N LYS A 94 -30.06 -12.75 1.32
CA LYS A 94 -31.53 -12.76 1.21
C LYS A 94 -32.02 -13.03 -0.22
N LYS A 95 -31.13 -12.98 -1.23
CA LYS A 95 -31.46 -13.15 -2.66
C LYS A 95 -30.56 -14.23 -3.27
N PRO A 96 -31.10 -15.38 -3.72
CA PRO A 96 -30.27 -16.44 -4.28
C PRO A 96 -29.58 -15.98 -5.57
N HIS A 97 -28.25 -16.07 -5.60
CA HIS A 97 -27.41 -15.73 -6.75
C HIS A 97 -26.32 -16.79 -6.93
N THR A 98 -25.98 -17.16 -8.17
CA THR A 98 -24.97 -18.20 -8.46
C THR A 98 -23.59 -17.83 -7.91
N LEU A 99 -23.16 -16.58 -8.09
CA LEU A 99 -21.90 -16.06 -7.54
C LEU A 99 -21.84 -16.08 -6.00
N LEU A 100 -22.98 -16.01 -5.29
CA LEU A 100 -22.99 -16.09 -3.83
C LEU A 100 -22.53 -17.48 -3.35
N GLN A 101 -22.90 -18.54 -4.07
CA GLN A 101 -22.47 -19.90 -3.73
C GLN A 101 -20.95 -20.07 -3.86
N ARG A 102 -20.35 -19.40 -4.86
CA ARG A 102 -18.89 -19.36 -5.00
C ARG A 102 -18.23 -18.67 -3.82
N VAL A 103 -18.79 -17.55 -3.36
CA VAL A 103 -18.30 -16.84 -2.16
C VAL A 103 -18.39 -17.74 -0.93
N LYS A 104 -19.55 -18.36 -0.69
CA LYS A 104 -19.78 -19.27 0.44
C LYS A 104 -18.83 -20.48 0.43
N SER A 105 -18.55 -21.03 -0.75
CA SER A 105 -17.64 -22.18 -0.88
C SER A 105 -16.17 -21.89 -0.53
N CYS A 106 -15.79 -20.61 -0.45
CA CYS A 106 -14.42 -20.17 -0.19
C CYS A 106 -14.19 -19.65 1.24
N ILE A 107 -15.21 -19.63 2.09
CA ILE A 107 -15.16 -19.08 3.46
C ILE A 107 -15.62 -20.13 4.47
N SER A 108 -15.12 -20.06 5.70
CA SER A 108 -15.61 -20.90 6.80
C SER A 108 -16.91 -20.35 7.40
N ASP A 109 -17.63 -21.17 8.15
CA ASP A 109 -18.88 -20.76 8.83
C ASP A 109 -18.65 -19.56 9.78
N GLU A 110 -17.52 -19.54 10.51
CA GLU A 110 -17.12 -18.41 11.36
C GLU A 110 -16.85 -17.13 10.56
N GLU A 111 -16.22 -17.26 9.39
CA GLU A 111 -15.95 -16.12 8.49
C GLU A 111 -17.24 -15.62 7.84
N GLU A 112 -18.18 -16.51 7.54
CA GLU A 112 -19.52 -16.16 7.06
C GLU A 112 -20.28 -15.34 8.11
N GLU A 113 -20.31 -15.79 9.36
CA GLU A 113 -20.96 -15.07 10.46
C GLU A 113 -20.34 -13.69 10.68
N LYS A 114 -19.00 -13.60 10.71
CA LYS A 114 -18.29 -12.33 10.83
C LYS A 114 -18.57 -11.40 9.65
N LEU A 115 -18.62 -11.92 8.42
CA LEU A 115 -18.94 -11.12 7.24
C LEU A 115 -20.39 -10.61 7.26
N LEU A 116 -21.35 -11.42 7.70
CA LEU A 116 -22.74 -11.01 7.92
C LEU A 116 -22.85 -9.88 8.94
N GLN A 117 -22.13 -10.00 10.06
CA GLN A 117 -22.09 -8.96 11.09
C GLN A 117 -21.50 -7.65 10.55
N ILE A 118 -20.35 -7.71 9.86
CA ILE A 118 -19.69 -6.53 9.30
C ILE A 118 -20.59 -5.81 8.29
N THR A 119 -21.17 -6.55 7.35
CA THR A 119 -21.98 -5.99 6.25
C THR A 119 -23.41 -5.63 6.67
N SER A 120 -23.84 -5.99 7.87
CA SER A 120 -25.11 -5.50 8.45
C SER A 120 -24.92 -4.23 9.28
N LEU A 121 -23.76 -4.08 9.92
CA LEU A 121 -23.43 -2.89 10.72
C LEU A 121 -22.90 -1.73 9.88
N HIS A 122 -22.15 -2.02 8.81
CA HIS A 122 -21.45 -1.00 8.03
C HIS A 122 -21.85 -1.02 6.56
N SER A 123 -22.17 0.16 6.02
CA SER A 123 -22.36 0.33 4.58
C SER A 123 -21.00 0.51 3.88
N LEU A 124 -20.51 -0.59 3.30
CA LEU A 124 -19.22 -0.67 2.61
C LEU A 124 -19.40 -0.75 1.09
N ASN A 125 -18.41 -0.27 0.35
CA ASN A 125 -18.28 -0.53 -1.10
C ASN A 125 -16.84 -0.90 -1.42
N ALA A 126 -16.65 -1.98 -2.19
CA ALA A 126 -15.36 -2.46 -2.65
C ALA A 126 -15.34 -2.53 -4.18
N PHE A 127 -14.22 -2.11 -4.77
CA PHE A 127 -14.03 -2.05 -6.21
C PHE A 127 -12.55 -2.18 -6.58
N LEU A 128 -12.27 -2.66 -7.78
CA LEU A 128 -10.93 -2.66 -8.33
C LEU A 128 -10.51 -1.26 -8.77
N LEU A 129 -9.27 -0.92 -8.45
CA LEU A 129 -8.60 0.24 -9.00
C LEU A 129 -7.83 -0.19 -10.27
N PRO A 130 -7.88 0.59 -11.37
CA PRO A 130 -7.27 0.21 -12.65
C PRO A 130 -5.75 0.44 -12.67
N ILE A 131 -5.05 -0.08 -11.66
CA ILE A 131 -3.59 0.01 -11.47
C ILE A 131 -3.01 -1.34 -11.08
N LYS A 132 -1.70 -1.51 -11.31
CA LYS A 132 -0.94 -2.68 -10.89
C LYS A 132 -0.11 -2.37 -9.66
N THR A 133 0.07 -3.38 -8.81
CA THR A 133 1.04 -3.35 -7.72
C THR A 133 1.71 -4.71 -7.57
N VAL A 134 2.96 -4.69 -7.11
CA VAL A 134 3.68 -5.93 -6.78
C VAL A 134 3.11 -6.59 -5.52
N GLY A 135 2.95 -7.91 -5.60
CA GLY A 135 2.61 -8.82 -4.52
C GLY A 135 3.55 -10.03 -4.51
N VAL A 136 3.43 -10.84 -3.45
CA VAL A 136 4.11 -12.13 -3.34
C VAL A 136 3.08 -13.19 -2.95
N GLN A 137 2.94 -14.21 -3.79
CA GLN A 137 2.03 -15.33 -3.57
C GLN A 137 2.81 -16.63 -3.79
N GLY A 138 2.97 -17.42 -2.72
CA GLY A 138 3.94 -18.52 -2.71
C GLY A 138 5.36 -18.00 -2.91
N ASP A 139 6.10 -18.62 -3.84
CA ASP A 139 7.50 -18.29 -4.11
C ASP A 139 7.69 -17.25 -5.23
N CYS A 140 6.59 -16.79 -5.85
CA CYS A 140 6.63 -15.93 -7.03
C CYS A 140 6.16 -14.50 -6.72
N ARG A 141 6.81 -13.52 -7.36
CA ARG A 141 6.29 -12.15 -7.44
C ARG A 141 5.18 -12.09 -8.49
N SER A 142 4.13 -11.35 -8.18
CA SER A 142 3.02 -11.09 -9.10
C SER A 142 2.78 -9.59 -9.22
N TYR A 143 2.26 -9.14 -10.37
CA TYR A 143 1.76 -7.77 -10.56
C TYR A 143 0.29 -7.85 -10.90
N SER A 144 -0.56 -7.36 -9.99
CA SER A 144 -2.00 -7.50 -10.12
C SER A 144 -2.75 -6.36 -9.44
N TYR A 145 -4.08 -6.48 -9.38
CA TYR A 145 -4.97 -5.39 -8.98
C TYR A 145 -4.82 -4.95 -7.53
N VAL A 146 -5.28 -3.71 -7.29
CA VAL A 146 -5.57 -3.16 -5.97
C VAL A 146 -7.08 -3.07 -5.80
N CYS A 147 -7.61 -3.56 -4.67
CA CYS A 147 -8.99 -3.36 -4.26
C CYS A 147 -9.08 -2.13 -3.35
N GLY A 148 -9.91 -1.15 -3.71
CA GLY A 148 -10.28 -0.03 -2.86
C GLY A 148 -11.57 -0.33 -2.09
N VAL A 149 -11.57 -0.05 -0.79
CA VAL A 149 -12.74 -0.15 0.08
C VAL A 149 -13.09 1.24 0.61
N THR A 150 -14.37 1.59 0.59
CA THR A 150 -14.91 2.82 1.17
C THR A 150 -16.07 2.49 2.10
N SER A 151 -16.35 3.38 3.06
CA SER A 151 -17.48 3.27 3.98
C SER A 151 -18.30 4.56 3.96
N LYS A 152 -19.59 4.45 4.30
CA LYS A 152 -20.44 5.63 4.50
C LYS A 152 -20.20 6.28 5.87
N GLU A 153 -19.97 5.45 6.89
CA GLU A 153 -19.59 5.89 8.24
C GLU A 153 -18.06 5.94 8.41
N ALA A 154 -17.60 6.31 9.61
CA ALA A 154 -16.21 6.21 10.03
C ALA A 154 -15.67 4.76 9.86
N PRO A 155 -14.38 4.60 9.51
CA PRO A 155 -13.80 3.28 9.28
C PRO A 155 -13.77 2.45 10.57
N HIS A 156 -14.38 1.25 10.53
CA HIS A 156 -14.15 0.24 11.56
C HIS A 156 -12.92 -0.60 11.21
N TRP A 157 -11.76 -0.25 11.79
CA TRP A 157 -10.46 -0.79 11.40
C TRP A 157 -10.35 -2.31 11.51
N GLU A 158 -10.94 -2.93 12.53
CA GLU A 158 -10.89 -4.39 12.67
C GLU A 158 -11.65 -5.10 11.53
N SER A 159 -12.81 -4.56 11.13
CA SER A 159 -13.60 -5.07 10.01
C SER A 159 -12.85 -4.91 8.69
N LEU A 160 -12.20 -3.77 8.49
CA LEU A 160 -11.40 -3.50 7.30
C LEU A 160 -10.17 -4.42 7.22
N MET A 161 -9.49 -4.69 8.34
CA MET A 161 -8.38 -5.64 8.40
C MET A 161 -8.82 -7.08 8.18
N PHE A 162 -10.04 -7.44 8.60
CA PHE A 162 -10.63 -8.73 8.25
C PHE A 162 -10.86 -8.86 6.74
N LEU A 163 -11.51 -7.86 6.12
CA LEU A 163 -11.74 -7.84 4.66
C LEU A 163 -10.43 -7.84 3.87
N ALA A 164 -9.39 -7.15 4.35
CA ALA A 164 -8.09 -7.10 3.71
C ALA A 164 -7.36 -8.45 3.69
N ARG A 165 -7.70 -9.38 4.59
CA ARG A 165 -7.22 -10.78 4.58
C ARG A 165 -8.13 -11.70 3.77
N LEU A 166 -9.45 -11.48 3.83
CA LEU A 166 -10.43 -12.29 3.15
C LEU A 166 -10.38 -12.12 1.63
N ILE A 167 -10.41 -10.87 1.14
CA ILE A 167 -10.53 -10.56 -0.29
C ILE A 167 -9.39 -11.20 -1.11
N PRO A 168 -8.10 -11.06 -0.76
CA PRO A 168 -7.04 -11.68 -1.55
C PRO A 168 -7.00 -13.20 -1.50
N ARG A 169 -7.51 -13.84 -0.43
CA ARG A 169 -7.67 -15.31 -0.38
C ARG A 169 -8.74 -15.79 -1.35
N MET A 170 -9.79 -15.01 -1.53
CA MET A 170 -10.88 -15.34 -2.46
C MET A 170 -10.55 -15.00 -3.90
N CYS A 171 -9.83 -13.90 -4.11
CA CYS A 171 -9.48 -13.35 -5.41
C CYS A 171 -7.96 -13.23 -5.49
N HIS A 172 -7.28 -14.29 -5.94
CA HIS A 172 -5.82 -14.30 -6.09
C HIS A 172 -5.30 -13.25 -7.09
N THR A 173 -6.18 -12.70 -7.94
CA THR A 173 -5.88 -11.58 -8.84
C THR A 173 -5.79 -10.24 -8.11
N ILE A 174 -6.07 -10.17 -6.80
CA ILE A 174 -5.95 -8.96 -5.99
C ILE A 174 -4.71 -9.09 -5.09
N ASN A 175 -3.73 -8.22 -5.31
CA ASN A 175 -2.51 -8.19 -4.51
C ASN A 175 -2.66 -7.36 -3.24
N ARG A 176 -3.53 -6.35 -3.25
CA ARG A 176 -3.69 -5.40 -2.15
C ARG A 176 -5.13 -4.98 -1.92
N VAL A 177 -5.42 -4.63 -0.68
CA VAL A 177 -6.66 -4.00 -0.24
C VAL A 177 -6.31 -2.70 0.48
N VAL A 178 -6.93 -1.60 0.07
CA VAL A 178 -6.74 -0.28 0.67
C VAL A 178 -8.06 0.31 1.13
N TYR A 179 -8.04 1.04 2.24
CA TYR A 179 -9.15 1.92 2.59
C TYR A 179 -8.97 3.27 1.92
N VAL A 180 -10.00 3.76 1.22
CA VAL A 180 -9.98 5.06 0.53
C VAL A 180 -10.73 6.08 1.38
N PHE A 181 -10.01 7.02 1.98
CA PHE A 181 -10.63 8.05 2.83
C PHE A 181 -11.50 9.03 2.02
N GLY A 182 -12.51 9.59 2.69
CA GLY A 182 -13.43 10.58 2.13
C GLY A 182 -14.86 10.07 2.08
N SER A 183 -15.70 10.71 1.26
CA SER A 183 -17.08 10.28 1.06
C SER A 183 -17.14 8.92 0.38
N HIS A 184 -18.26 8.22 0.56
CA HIS A 184 -18.55 6.97 -0.11
C HIS A 184 -18.40 7.12 -1.64
N VAL A 185 -17.56 6.29 -2.26
CA VAL A 185 -17.33 6.33 -3.72
C VAL A 185 -18.44 5.56 -4.40
N LYS A 186 -19.30 6.26 -5.14
CA LYS A 186 -20.39 5.65 -5.93
C LYS A 186 -19.88 5.08 -7.25
N GLU A 187 -19.04 5.84 -7.93
CA GLU A 187 -18.49 5.52 -9.24
C GLU A 187 -16.95 5.50 -9.13
N PRO A 188 -16.33 4.31 -9.10
CA PRO A 188 -14.88 4.21 -9.03
C PRO A 188 -14.25 4.65 -10.36
N PRO A 189 -13.03 5.24 -10.32
CA PRO A 189 -12.35 5.66 -11.54
C PRO A 189 -12.02 4.44 -12.42
N THR A 190 -12.41 4.50 -13.69
CA THR A 190 -12.10 3.46 -14.69
C THR A 190 -10.94 3.85 -15.62
N ASP A 191 -10.56 5.12 -15.61
CA ASP A 191 -9.40 5.69 -16.29
C ASP A 191 -8.35 6.16 -15.26
N ILE A 192 -7.18 6.53 -15.76
CA ILE A 192 -6.05 6.96 -14.93
C ILE A 192 -5.53 8.33 -15.39
N THR A 193 -4.82 9.03 -14.51
CA THR A 193 -4.03 10.20 -14.88
C THR A 193 -2.67 9.73 -15.37
N PRO A 194 -2.27 9.96 -16.64
CA PRO A 194 -0.96 9.55 -17.16
C PRO A 194 0.16 10.03 -16.23
N THR A 195 0.98 9.11 -15.75
CA THR A 195 1.95 9.38 -14.68
C THR A 195 3.26 8.67 -14.97
N PHE A 196 4.34 9.45 -14.93
CA PHE A 196 5.72 9.01 -15.13
C PHE A 196 6.62 9.67 -14.08
N LEU A 197 7.86 9.20 -13.99
CA LEU A 197 8.90 9.77 -13.13
C LEU A 197 9.40 11.13 -13.64
N THR A 198 8.53 12.13 -13.60
CA THR A 198 8.84 13.53 -13.92
C THR A 198 9.14 14.32 -12.65
N THR A 199 9.85 15.43 -12.79
CA THR A 199 10.22 16.30 -11.66
C THR A 199 9.01 16.81 -10.89
N GLY A 200 7.93 17.19 -11.57
CA GLY A 200 6.69 17.63 -10.94
C GLY A 200 6.02 16.52 -10.11
N VAL A 201 5.90 15.32 -10.68
CA VAL A 201 5.32 14.14 -9.99
C VAL A 201 6.16 13.77 -8.76
N LEU A 202 7.48 13.74 -8.89
CA LEU A 202 8.39 13.47 -7.79
C LEU A 202 8.34 14.57 -6.73
N SER A 203 8.17 15.84 -7.11
CA SER A 203 8.00 16.95 -6.17
C SER A 203 6.73 16.79 -5.33
N THR A 204 5.61 16.42 -5.96
CA THR A 204 4.35 16.13 -5.24
C THR A 204 4.53 14.98 -4.25
N LEU A 205 5.14 13.87 -4.68
CA LEU A 205 5.38 12.74 -3.79
C LEU A 205 6.35 13.08 -2.65
N ARG A 206 7.42 13.82 -2.93
CA ARG A 206 8.37 14.29 -1.89
C ARG A 206 7.65 15.11 -0.81
N GLN A 207 6.73 15.98 -1.22
CA GLN A 207 5.93 16.77 -0.28
C GLN A 207 5.02 15.88 0.55
N ALA A 208 4.32 14.92 -0.07
CA ALA A 208 3.44 13.99 0.63
C ALA A 208 4.20 13.10 1.63
N ASP A 209 5.35 12.54 1.21
CA ASP A 209 6.23 11.73 2.05
C ASP A 209 6.79 12.53 3.24
N PHE A 210 7.22 13.78 3.00
CA PHE A 210 7.69 14.68 4.04
C PHE A 210 6.61 15.00 5.08
N VAL A 211 5.39 15.34 4.64
CA VAL A 211 4.26 15.65 5.54
C VAL A 211 3.91 14.42 6.40
N ALA A 212 3.77 13.25 5.78
CA ALA A 212 3.43 12.02 6.49
C ALA A 212 4.49 11.65 7.55
N HIS A 213 5.77 11.64 7.18
CA HIS A 213 6.85 11.27 8.10
C HIS A 213 7.08 12.33 9.18
N SER A 214 6.85 13.61 8.90
CA SER A 214 6.96 14.67 9.92
C SER A 214 5.90 14.49 11.01
N ILE A 215 4.64 14.22 10.61
CA ILE A 215 3.57 13.91 11.55
C ILE A 215 3.89 12.65 12.38
N LEU A 216 4.40 11.58 11.76
CA LEU A 216 4.76 10.36 12.48
C LEU A 216 5.89 10.58 13.49
N ARG A 217 6.87 11.42 13.14
CA ARG A 217 8.01 11.75 13.99
C ARG A 217 7.63 12.66 15.15
N GLU A 218 6.89 13.74 14.89
CA GLU A 218 6.45 14.69 15.91
C GLU A 218 5.54 14.05 16.96
N THR A 219 4.78 13.02 16.57
CA THR A 219 3.89 12.28 17.48
C THR A 219 4.60 11.16 18.24
N GLY A 220 5.88 10.87 17.95
CA GLY A 220 6.67 9.87 18.67
C GLY A 220 6.41 8.41 18.28
N TYR A 221 5.59 8.14 17.25
CA TYR A 221 5.24 6.78 16.82
C TYR A 221 6.18 6.18 15.77
N SER A 222 7.18 6.92 15.30
CA SER A 222 8.17 6.41 14.33
C SER A 222 8.84 5.11 14.75
N GLY A 223 9.11 4.90 16.04
CA GLY A 223 9.73 3.67 16.55
C GLY A 223 8.80 2.45 16.58
N LYS A 224 7.48 2.64 16.45
CA LYS A 224 6.48 1.55 16.46
C LYS A 224 6.24 0.94 15.09
N ILE A 225 6.66 1.64 14.03
CA ILE A 225 6.50 1.21 12.64
C ILE A 225 7.88 0.89 12.07
N SER A 226 8.05 -0.28 11.45
CA SER A 226 9.34 -0.68 10.87
C SER A 226 9.69 0.14 9.62
N GLN A 227 8.67 0.46 8.81
CA GLN A 227 8.80 1.31 7.63
C GLN A 227 7.43 1.89 7.22
N MET A 228 7.39 3.11 6.68
CA MET A 228 6.16 3.72 6.16
C MET A 228 6.31 4.23 4.72
N PRO A 229 6.22 3.39 3.68
CA PRO A 229 6.15 3.89 2.31
C PRO A 229 4.94 4.81 2.09
N VAL A 230 5.18 5.94 1.44
CA VAL A 230 4.15 6.83 0.92
C VAL A 230 4.19 6.72 -0.59
N ILE A 231 3.06 6.40 -1.22
CA ILE A 231 2.99 6.05 -2.65
C ILE A 231 2.06 7.01 -3.37
N LEU A 232 2.43 7.45 -4.56
CA LEU A 232 1.57 8.24 -5.44
C LEU A 232 0.95 7.33 -6.50
N THR A 233 -0.37 7.40 -6.65
CA THR A 233 -1.14 6.61 -7.62
C THR A 233 -1.83 7.50 -8.66
N PRO A 234 -1.98 7.04 -9.91
CA PRO A 234 -2.56 7.82 -11.01
C PRO A 234 -4.09 7.85 -10.97
N LEU A 235 -4.69 8.01 -9.78
CA LEU A 235 -6.13 7.87 -9.56
C LEU A 235 -6.78 9.21 -9.21
N HIS A 236 -7.77 9.59 -10.02
CA HIS A 236 -8.61 10.79 -9.82
C HIS A 236 -10.05 10.38 -9.48
N PHE A 237 -10.39 10.44 -8.20
CA PHE A 237 -11.73 10.18 -7.68
C PHE A 237 -12.61 11.44 -7.73
N ASP A 238 -13.90 11.27 -7.44
CA ASP A 238 -14.88 12.35 -7.23
C ASP A 238 -15.16 13.22 -8.46
N ARG A 239 -14.97 12.65 -9.66
CA ARG A 239 -15.39 13.28 -10.91
C ARG A 239 -16.86 13.00 -11.18
N ASP A 240 -17.54 14.00 -11.68
CA ASP A 240 -18.90 13.85 -12.20
C ASP A 240 -18.83 13.17 -13.57
N SER A 241 -19.37 11.95 -13.66
CA SER A 241 -19.39 11.16 -14.89
C SER A 241 -20.19 11.83 -16.01
N SER A 242 -21.15 12.69 -15.67
CA SER A 242 -21.92 13.45 -16.65
C SER A 242 -21.08 14.53 -17.35
N GLN A 243 -20.04 15.05 -16.68
CA GLN A 243 -19.24 16.17 -17.16
C GLN A 243 -18.01 15.75 -17.97
N ARG A 244 -17.78 14.44 -18.18
CA ARG A 244 -16.65 13.87 -18.94
C ARG A 244 -15.30 14.53 -18.62
N GLN A 245 -15.06 14.84 -17.35
CA GLN A 245 -13.83 15.50 -16.93
C GLN A 245 -12.62 14.55 -17.06
N PRO A 246 -11.50 15.00 -17.67
CA PRO A 246 -10.31 14.16 -17.79
C PRO A 246 -9.67 13.90 -16.42
N SER A 247 -9.01 12.75 -16.29
CA SER A 247 -8.22 12.41 -15.11
C SER A 247 -6.93 13.25 -15.07
N CYS A 248 -6.82 14.17 -14.11
CA CYS A 248 -5.67 15.08 -13.97
C CYS A 248 -5.06 15.14 -12.56
N ARG A 249 -5.69 14.49 -11.57
CA ARG A 249 -5.24 14.45 -10.17
C ARG A 249 -4.77 13.05 -9.80
N ARG A 250 -3.93 12.97 -8.78
CA ARG A 250 -3.35 11.72 -8.28
C ARG A 250 -3.82 11.46 -6.87
N SER A 251 -3.71 10.24 -6.39
CA SER A 251 -4.05 9.91 -5.01
C SER A 251 -2.81 9.39 -4.27
N VAL A 252 -2.81 9.47 -2.95
CA VAL A 252 -1.67 9.05 -2.12
C VAL A 252 -2.06 7.85 -1.29
N VAL A 253 -1.19 6.86 -1.16
CA VAL A 253 -1.33 5.74 -0.24
C VAL A 253 -0.34 5.91 0.90
N VAL A 254 -0.83 5.84 2.13
CA VAL A 254 0.01 5.67 3.32
C VAL A 254 0.10 4.17 3.61
N ARG A 255 1.31 3.63 3.53
CA ARG A 255 1.58 2.22 3.80
C ARG A 255 2.38 2.11 5.09
N THR A 256 1.73 1.89 6.20
CA THR A 256 2.43 1.48 7.44
C THR A 256 2.83 0.01 7.37
N PHE A 257 4.03 -0.35 7.82
CA PHE A 257 4.47 -1.75 7.83
C PHE A 257 5.25 -2.08 9.11
N ILE A 258 4.82 -3.13 9.79
CA ILE A 258 5.44 -3.68 11.01
C ILE A 258 5.95 -5.07 10.69
N THR A 259 7.23 -5.30 10.96
CA THR A 259 7.93 -6.55 10.67
C THR A 259 9.19 -6.69 11.53
N SER A 260 9.55 -7.93 11.85
CA SER A 260 10.81 -8.32 12.49
C SER A 260 11.93 -8.59 11.48
N ASP A 261 11.61 -9.18 10.32
CA ASP A 261 12.58 -9.75 9.37
C ASP A 261 12.39 -9.31 7.90
N PHE A 262 11.37 -8.50 7.62
CA PHE A 262 10.91 -8.10 6.28
C PHE A 262 10.49 -9.26 5.36
N MET A 263 10.39 -10.50 5.85
CA MET A 263 9.86 -11.65 5.12
C MET A 263 8.35 -11.72 5.26
N THR A 264 7.84 -11.49 6.46
CA THR A 264 6.41 -11.32 6.75
C THR A 264 6.16 -10.00 7.45
N GLY A 265 4.93 -9.51 7.42
CA GLY A 265 4.61 -8.31 8.17
C GLY A 265 3.17 -7.87 8.01
N ILE A 266 2.75 -6.99 8.91
CA ILE A 266 1.38 -6.50 8.99
C ILE A 266 1.35 -4.97 8.81
N PRO A 267 0.24 -4.41 8.32
CA PRO A 267 -0.01 -2.99 8.48
C PRO A 267 -0.20 -2.60 9.95
N ALA A 268 0.13 -1.37 10.30
CA ALA A 268 -0.25 -0.81 11.59
C ALA A 268 -1.76 -0.54 11.58
N THR A 269 -2.52 -1.27 12.40
CA THR A 269 -3.94 -0.98 12.60
C THR A 269 -4.13 0.34 13.35
N PRO A 270 -4.82 1.35 12.77
CA PRO A 270 -5.15 2.58 13.47
C PRO A 270 -6.04 2.29 14.70
N GLY A 271 -5.80 2.99 15.80
CA GLY A 271 -6.44 2.72 17.10
C GLY A 271 -5.79 1.58 17.91
N ASN A 272 -4.82 0.87 17.34
CA ASN A 272 -4.07 -0.19 18.03
C ASN A 272 -2.56 0.12 18.04
N HIS A 273 -1.90 -0.02 16.89
CA HIS A 273 -0.45 0.17 16.78
C HIS A 273 -0.04 1.64 16.63
N ILE A 274 -0.94 2.44 16.04
CA ILE A 274 -0.81 3.88 15.84
C ILE A 274 -2.15 4.53 16.19
N PRO A 275 -2.20 5.68 16.88
CA PRO A 275 -3.45 6.34 17.17
C PRO A 275 -4.17 6.76 15.88
N GLU A 276 -5.48 6.58 15.85
CA GLU A 276 -6.29 6.92 14.67
C GLU A 276 -6.18 8.42 14.32
N GLU A 277 -6.11 9.29 15.32
CA GLU A 277 -5.91 10.73 15.15
C GLU A 277 -4.64 11.07 14.37
N VAL A 278 -3.56 10.30 14.52
CA VAL A 278 -2.30 10.52 13.81
C VAL A 278 -2.48 10.22 12.33
N VAL A 279 -3.18 9.13 12.01
CA VAL A 279 -3.50 8.75 10.62
C VAL A 279 -4.45 9.77 10.00
N LEU A 280 -5.48 10.20 10.70
CA LEU A 280 -6.41 11.22 10.22
C LEU A 280 -5.71 12.58 10.00
N LYS A 281 -4.76 12.94 10.87
CA LYS A 281 -3.91 14.13 10.66
C LYS A 281 -3.08 14.01 9.39
N MET A 282 -2.45 12.87 9.13
CA MET A 282 -1.74 12.63 7.85
C MET A 282 -2.67 12.79 6.64
N VAL A 283 -3.84 12.18 6.69
CA VAL A 283 -4.85 12.27 5.61
C VAL A 283 -5.23 13.72 5.33
N ASN A 284 -5.53 14.49 6.38
CA ASN A 284 -5.96 15.87 6.24
C ASN A 284 -4.86 16.78 5.68
N GLU A 285 -3.62 16.63 6.15
CA GLU A 285 -2.50 17.46 5.66
C GLU A 285 -2.05 17.07 4.24
N ILE A 286 -2.00 15.78 3.91
CA ILE A 286 -1.67 15.32 2.55
C ILE A 286 -2.73 15.78 1.55
N LYS A 287 -4.01 15.76 1.93
CA LYS A 287 -5.11 16.19 1.05
C LYS A 287 -5.04 17.67 0.64
N LYS A 288 -4.36 18.53 1.42
CA LYS A 288 -4.15 19.95 1.08
C LYS A 288 -3.12 20.15 -0.04
N ILE A 289 -2.32 19.14 -0.36
CA ILE A 289 -1.28 19.25 -1.38
C ILE A 289 -1.95 19.41 -2.77
N PRO A 290 -1.57 20.42 -3.58
CA PRO A 290 -2.12 20.61 -4.90
C PRO A 290 -1.99 19.36 -5.78
N GLY A 291 -3.06 19.01 -6.48
CA GLY A 291 -3.10 17.84 -7.37
C GLY A 291 -3.42 16.51 -6.67
N ILE A 292 -3.56 16.47 -5.34
CA ILE A 292 -4.03 15.26 -4.63
C ILE A 292 -5.55 15.19 -4.65
N SER A 293 -6.10 14.06 -5.09
CA SER A 293 -7.54 13.73 -5.14
C SER A 293 -7.97 13.11 -3.81
N ARG A 294 -7.46 11.91 -3.49
CA ARG A 294 -7.73 11.22 -2.23
C ARG A 294 -6.47 10.67 -1.57
N VAL A 295 -6.61 10.35 -0.29
CA VAL A 295 -5.61 9.60 0.48
C VAL A 295 -6.19 8.22 0.78
N MET A 296 -5.35 7.21 0.75
CA MET A 296 -5.67 5.81 0.98
C MET A 296 -4.75 5.24 2.06
N PHE A 297 -5.19 4.18 2.74
CA PHE A 297 -4.41 3.45 3.73
C PHE A 297 -4.27 1.99 3.31
N ASP A 298 -3.05 1.48 3.21
CA ASP A 298 -2.81 0.08 2.82
C ASP A 298 -3.03 -0.88 4.00
N LEU A 299 -4.03 -1.76 3.87
CA LEU A 299 -4.48 -2.73 4.87
C LEU A 299 -3.88 -4.13 4.65
N THR A 300 -3.05 -4.31 3.62
CA THR A 300 -2.62 -5.63 3.17
C THR A 300 -1.46 -6.14 4.03
N SER A 301 -1.47 -7.40 4.47
CA SER A 301 -0.26 -8.01 5.07
C SER A 301 0.72 -8.51 3.99
N LYS A 302 1.93 -8.86 4.40
CA LYS A 302 2.89 -9.63 3.57
C LYS A 302 2.96 -11.06 4.09
N PRO A 303 2.59 -12.08 3.31
CA PRO A 303 1.86 -12.04 2.02
C PRO A 303 0.38 -11.62 2.18
N PRO A 304 -0.36 -11.27 1.10
CA PRO A 304 0.03 -11.29 -0.32
C PRO A 304 0.67 -10.00 -0.83
N GLY A 305 0.63 -8.91 -0.05
CA GLY A 305 1.32 -7.68 -0.39
C GLY A 305 2.83 -7.78 -0.15
N THR A 306 3.53 -6.70 -0.42
CA THR A 306 4.93 -6.49 0.01
C THR A 306 5.07 -5.13 0.71
N THR A 307 6.28 -4.77 1.15
CA THR A 307 6.52 -3.50 1.82
C THR A 307 6.30 -2.31 0.87
N GLU A 308 6.91 -2.34 -0.31
CA GLU A 308 6.79 -1.30 -1.34
C GLU A 308 5.67 -1.66 -2.33
N TRP A 309 5.24 -0.73 -3.19
CA TRP A 309 4.17 -0.97 -4.16
C TRP A 309 4.65 -1.12 -5.61
N GLU A 310 5.81 -0.51 -5.90
CA GLU A 310 6.47 -0.29 -7.21
C GLU A 310 5.67 0.62 -8.16
#